data_AF-A0A5N5WQQ7-F1
#
_entry.id   AF-A0A5N5WQQ7-F1
#
_cell.length_a   1.000
_cell.length_b   1.000
_cell.length_c   1.000
_cell.angle_alpha   90.00
_cell.angle_beta   90.00
_cell.angle_gamma   90.00
#
_symmetry.space_group_name_H-M   'P 1'
#
loop_
_entity.id
_entity.type
_entity.pdbx_description
1 polymer ?
#
loop_
_entity_poly.entity_id
_entity_poly.type
_entity_poly.pdbx_seq_one_letter_code
_entity_poly.pdbx_strand_id
1 'polypeptide(L)'
;MLNKSCFVPSSSGVAFVTGANGISGQAIIDHLIRLPKSKWPQIIITSRKKIKVVCKDVTRAFFTSYVHNKDFNKLHEKNGPLFRNFLESLDMSSPKLKRHCGFQFRDNTSLLEEMPRCEGPESIFFYEQEDDLVAIHAPYYLSRADFGINEAIPIAQYFLICREIGEIPKWPGPWQATIALRGCPMLPAQGKRPVWESIVAKYVGGTEAFRIDSFALMNWYITPSVQKVPFISTVAKARKFSWNHIDESYESWINIFRSYENAGILPVQEHSLPF
;
A
#
# COMPACT_ATOMS: atom_id res chain seq x y z
N MET A 1 3.74 39.80 -1.57
CA MET A 1 3.90 38.63 -2.47
C MET A 1 5.02 37.77 -1.90
N LEU A 2 4.69 36.67 -1.21
CA LEU A 2 5.68 35.75 -0.64
C LEU A 2 5.88 34.59 -1.62
N ASN A 3 7.11 34.43 -2.07
CA ASN A 3 7.54 33.47 -3.06
C ASN A 3 7.32 32.04 -2.50
N LYS A 4 6.27 31.36 -2.98
CA LYS A 4 5.94 29.97 -2.61
C LYS A 4 6.90 29.01 -3.33
N SER A 5 8.10 28.85 -2.80
CA SER A 5 8.95 27.73 -3.21
C SER A 5 8.48 26.47 -2.49
N CYS A 6 7.74 25.60 -3.18
CA CYS A 6 7.72 24.18 -2.83
C CYS A 6 9.18 23.72 -2.68
N PHE A 7 9.49 22.92 -1.66
CA PHE A 7 10.84 22.39 -1.47
C PHE A 7 11.24 21.56 -2.71
N VAL A 8 12.03 22.18 -3.59
CA VAL A 8 12.72 21.49 -4.67
C VAL A 8 14.10 21.19 -4.13
N PRO A 9 14.45 19.91 -3.87
CA PRO A 9 15.80 19.59 -3.47
C PRO A 9 16.75 20.02 -4.59
N SER A 10 17.73 20.85 -4.25
CA SER A 10 18.66 21.49 -5.17
C SER A 10 19.73 20.55 -5.76
N SER A 11 19.77 19.29 -5.35
CA SER A 11 20.79 18.33 -5.75
C SER A 11 20.20 17.08 -6.42
N SER A 12 20.82 16.67 -7.52
CA SER A 12 20.76 15.31 -8.08
C SER A 12 20.93 14.26 -6.97
N GLY A 13 20.21 13.14 -7.04
CA GLY A 13 20.31 12.08 -6.04
C GLY A 13 20.11 10.68 -6.60
N VAL A 14 20.72 9.68 -5.95
CA VAL A 14 20.42 8.26 -6.18
C VAL A 14 19.32 7.83 -5.21
N ALA A 15 18.25 7.22 -5.74
CA ALA A 15 17.15 6.67 -4.95
C ALA A 15 17.34 5.17 -4.70
N PHE A 16 16.98 4.70 -3.52
CA PHE A 16 16.91 3.28 -3.17
C PHE A 16 15.49 2.92 -2.69
N VAL A 17 14.81 1.99 -3.35
CA VAL A 17 13.43 1.62 -3.04
C VAL A 17 13.36 0.13 -2.68
N THR A 18 12.95 -0.20 -1.45
CA THR A 18 12.69 -1.58 -1.05
C THR A 18 11.23 -1.95 -1.24
N GLY A 19 10.93 -3.22 -1.52
CA GLY A 19 9.56 -3.65 -1.76
C GLY A 19 9.04 -3.18 -3.12
N ALA A 20 9.91 -3.15 -4.13
CA ALA A 20 9.65 -2.62 -5.46
C ALA A 20 8.49 -3.29 -6.22
N ASN A 21 8.05 -4.47 -5.80
CA ASN A 21 6.88 -5.16 -6.37
C ASN A 21 5.60 -4.94 -5.54
N GLY A 22 5.67 -4.21 -4.43
CA GLY A 22 4.52 -3.78 -3.65
C GLY A 22 3.88 -2.52 -4.24
N ILE A 23 2.65 -2.22 -3.79
CA ILE A 23 1.85 -1.08 -4.28
C ILE A 23 2.63 0.24 -4.16
N SER A 24 3.09 0.55 -2.94
CA SER A 24 3.82 1.79 -2.69
C SER A 24 5.19 1.82 -3.37
N GLY A 25 5.88 0.68 -3.43
CA GLY A 25 7.18 0.58 -4.10
C GLY A 25 7.08 0.88 -5.60
N GLN A 26 6.09 0.30 -6.29
CA GLN A 26 5.81 0.60 -7.71
C GLN A 26 5.43 2.07 -7.91
N ALA A 27 4.51 2.61 -7.09
CA ALA A 27 4.09 4.01 -7.21
C ALA A 27 5.25 4.99 -7.04
N ILE A 28 6.17 4.72 -6.10
CA ILE A 28 7.39 5.51 -5.91
C ILE A 28 8.28 5.41 -7.15
N ILE A 29 8.52 4.21 -7.69
CA ILE A 29 9.36 4.02 -8.88
C ILE A 29 8.75 4.76 -10.08
N ASP A 30 7.46 4.58 -10.34
CA ASP A 30 6.72 5.25 -11.41
C ASP A 30 6.78 6.77 -11.32
N HIS A 31 6.69 7.32 -10.11
CA HIS A 31 6.86 8.75 -9.90
C HIS A 31 8.30 9.20 -10.20
N LEU A 32 9.30 8.48 -9.68
CA LEU A 32 10.71 8.83 -9.83
C LEU A 32 11.16 8.82 -11.30
N ILE A 33 10.71 7.84 -12.12
CA ILE A 33 11.09 7.74 -13.54
C ILE A 33 10.48 8.85 -14.41
N ARG A 34 9.36 9.46 -13.99
CA ARG A 34 8.72 10.57 -14.71
C ARG A 34 9.38 11.92 -14.42
N LEU A 35 10.24 11.99 -13.40
CA LEU A 35 11.00 13.19 -13.09
C LEU A 35 12.25 13.28 -13.99
N PRO A 36 12.78 14.49 -14.23
CA PRO A 36 13.98 14.66 -15.05
C PRO A 36 15.14 13.80 -14.55
N LYS A 37 15.87 13.15 -15.47
CA LYS A 37 17.08 12.36 -15.16
C LYS A 37 18.14 13.16 -14.39
N SER A 38 18.17 14.48 -14.56
CA SER A 38 19.04 15.38 -13.80
C SER A 38 18.73 15.41 -12.30
N LYS A 39 17.50 15.05 -11.88
CA LYS A 39 17.11 14.92 -10.47
C LYS A 39 17.43 13.52 -9.93
N TRP A 40 17.22 12.48 -10.74
CA TRP A 40 17.41 11.08 -10.36
C TRP A 40 18.21 10.31 -11.41
N PRO A 41 19.55 10.48 -11.45
CA PRO A 41 20.39 9.79 -12.42
C PRO A 41 20.37 8.26 -12.26
N GLN A 42 20.05 7.77 -11.06
CA GLN A 42 20.02 6.34 -10.74
C GLN A 42 18.92 6.01 -9.72
N ILE A 43 18.20 4.93 -9.99
CA ILE A 43 17.19 4.36 -9.09
C ILE A 43 17.56 2.88 -8.87
N ILE A 44 17.81 2.51 -7.63
CA ILE A 44 18.15 1.17 -7.20
C ILE A 44 16.91 0.57 -6.53
N ILE A 45 16.49 -0.62 -6.96
CA ILE A 45 15.25 -1.24 -6.47
C ILE A 45 15.51 -2.64 -5.92
N THR A 46 14.74 -3.04 -4.92
CA THR A 46 14.83 -4.38 -4.31
C THR A 46 13.47 -5.01 -4.09
N SER A 47 13.43 -6.31 -4.27
CA SER A 47 12.32 -7.20 -3.93
C SER A 47 12.94 -8.53 -3.49
N ARG A 48 12.15 -9.56 -3.14
CA ARG A 48 12.61 -10.87 -2.60
C ARG A 48 13.60 -11.67 -3.50
N LYS A 49 14.13 -11.09 -4.58
CA LYS A 49 15.24 -11.60 -5.40
C LYS A 49 16.58 -10.98 -5.00
N LYS A 50 17.66 -11.77 -5.06
CA LYS A 50 19.02 -11.41 -4.62
C LYS A 50 19.54 -10.17 -5.37
N ILE A 51 19.97 -9.14 -4.63
CA ILE A 51 20.63 -7.94 -5.16
C ILE A 51 22.09 -8.28 -5.46
N LYS A 52 22.60 -7.80 -6.61
CA LYS A 52 24.03 -7.93 -7.02
C LYS A 52 24.81 -6.61 -7.01
N VAL A 53 24.24 -5.50 -6.51
CA VAL A 53 24.85 -4.16 -6.62
C VAL A 53 25.02 -3.54 -5.23
N VAL A 54 26.21 -2.97 -4.97
CA VAL A 54 26.54 -2.28 -3.72
C VAL A 54 26.03 -0.83 -3.78
N CYS A 55 25.21 -0.43 -2.82
CA CYS A 55 24.49 0.84 -2.76
C CYS A 55 25.33 2.03 -2.24
N LYS A 56 26.60 2.20 -2.67
CA LYS A 56 27.51 3.19 -2.06
C LYS A 56 27.09 4.67 -2.20
N ASP A 57 26.31 4.99 -3.22
CA ASP A 57 25.99 6.39 -3.57
C ASP A 57 24.53 6.77 -3.28
N VAL A 58 23.80 5.98 -2.48
CA VAL A 58 22.38 6.26 -2.21
C VAL A 58 22.25 7.55 -1.41
N THR A 59 21.45 8.47 -1.93
CA THR A 59 21.16 9.76 -1.28
C THR A 59 19.81 9.77 -0.58
N ARG A 60 18.88 8.94 -1.04
CA ARG A 60 17.55 8.75 -0.44
C ARG A 60 17.11 7.30 -0.48
N ALA A 61 16.64 6.79 0.65
CA ALA A 61 16.07 5.45 0.73
C ALA A 61 14.59 5.49 1.12
N PHE A 62 13.80 4.66 0.45
CA PHE A 62 12.37 4.46 0.64
C PHE A 62 12.14 3.03 1.13
N PHE A 63 11.69 2.88 2.37
CA PHE A 63 11.35 1.57 2.92
C PHE A 63 9.85 1.31 2.75
N THR A 64 9.48 0.37 1.88
CA THR A 64 8.09 -0.05 1.64
C THR A 64 7.92 -1.58 1.69
N SER A 65 8.79 -2.26 2.44
CA SER A 65 8.76 -3.72 2.58
C SER A 65 7.96 -4.15 3.81
N TYR A 66 7.22 -5.24 3.67
CA TYR A 66 6.44 -5.86 4.74
C TYR A 66 6.41 -7.37 4.56
N VAL A 67 6.43 -8.11 5.67
CA VAL A 67 6.25 -9.56 5.70
C VAL A 67 4.99 -9.87 6.48
N HIS A 68 3.99 -10.37 5.77
CA HIS A 68 2.76 -10.82 6.38
C HIS A 68 2.95 -12.12 7.17
N ASN A 69 2.26 -12.22 8.30
CA ASN A 69 2.07 -13.43 9.06
C ASN A 69 0.58 -13.53 9.43
N LYS A 70 0.00 -14.73 9.32
CA LYS A 70 -1.40 -14.99 9.72
C LYS A 70 -1.60 -14.78 11.22
N ASP A 71 -0.55 -15.03 11.99
CA ASP A 71 -0.49 -14.73 13.41
C ASP A 71 0.04 -13.30 13.60
N PHE A 72 -0.85 -12.37 13.93
CA PHE A 72 -0.53 -10.95 14.10
C PHE A 72 0.51 -10.71 15.19
N ASN A 73 0.56 -11.57 16.22
CA ASN A 73 1.55 -11.48 17.29
C ASN A 73 2.97 -11.76 16.79
N LYS A 74 3.12 -12.47 15.67
CA LYS A 74 4.41 -12.79 15.05
C LYS A 74 4.83 -11.79 13.96
N LEU A 75 4.11 -10.68 13.79
CA LEU A 75 4.49 -9.66 12.82
C LEU A 75 5.77 -8.94 13.24
N HIS A 76 5.93 -8.65 14.54
CA HIS A 76 7.13 -7.98 15.07
C HIS A 76 8.40 -8.82 14.87
N GLU A 77 8.32 -10.13 15.13
CA GLU A 77 9.43 -11.09 14.94
C GLU A 77 10.00 -11.06 13.51
N LYS A 78 9.19 -10.70 12.51
CA LYS A 78 9.59 -10.67 11.10
C LYS A 78 9.93 -9.26 10.62
N ASN A 79 9.09 -8.28 10.95
CA ASN A 79 9.18 -6.93 10.40
C ASN A 79 10.18 -6.03 11.14
N GLY A 80 10.41 -6.26 12.44
CA GLY A 80 11.45 -5.57 13.20
C GLY A 80 12.85 -5.89 12.64
N PRO A 81 13.27 -7.17 12.60
CA PRO A 81 14.57 -7.54 12.04
C PRO A 81 14.74 -7.16 10.56
N LEU A 82 13.68 -7.26 9.75
CA LEU A 82 13.73 -6.81 8.35
C LEU A 82 14.11 -5.33 8.23
N PHE A 83 13.53 -4.49 9.09
CA PHE A 83 13.80 -3.06 9.10
C PHE A 83 15.18 -2.73 9.66
N ARG A 84 15.59 -3.35 10.77
CA ARG A 84 16.94 -3.19 11.34
C ARG A 84 18.04 -3.58 10.35
N ASN A 85 17.89 -4.75 9.70
CA ASN A 85 18.85 -5.18 8.67
C ASN A 85 18.96 -4.17 7.52
N PHE A 86 17.84 -3.55 7.13
CA PHE A 86 17.84 -2.49 6.12
C PHE A 86 18.59 -1.24 6.59
N LEU A 87 18.32 -0.79 7.82
CA LEU A 87 18.98 0.37 8.40
C LEU A 87 20.49 0.16 8.57
N GLU A 88 20.90 -0.96 9.16
CA GLU A 88 22.32 -1.32 9.33
C GLU A 88 23.04 -1.40 7.97
N SER A 89 22.39 -2.00 6.97
CA SER A 89 22.93 -2.06 5.60
C SER A 89 23.13 -0.67 4.99
N LEU A 90 22.22 0.27 5.26
CA LEU A 90 22.33 1.65 4.79
C LEU A 90 23.40 2.44 5.54
N ASP A 91 23.51 2.28 6.85
CA ASP A 91 24.53 2.97 7.64
C ASP A 91 25.94 2.53 7.23
N MET A 92 26.14 1.24 6.97
CA MET A 92 27.41 0.71 6.46
C MET A 92 27.75 1.21 5.06
N SER A 93 26.74 1.39 4.19
CA SER A 93 26.97 1.68 2.77
C SER A 93 26.85 3.14 2.39
N SER A 94 26.12 3.96 3.16
CA SER A 94 25.75 5.33 2.82
C SER A 94 25.47 6.17 4.10
N PRO A 95 26.50 6.55 4.88
CA PRO A 95 26.31 7.22 6.17
C PRO A 95 25.73 8.65 6.09
N LYS A 96 25.73 9.29 4.91
CA LYS A 96 25.20 10.67 4.69
C LYS A 96 23.74 10.71 4.20
N LEU A 97 23.04 9.59 4.29
CA LEU A 97 21.74 9.35 3.67
C LEU A 97 20.57 10.10 4.35
N LYS A 98 19.60 10.57 3.54
CA LYS A 98 18.27 10.98 4.01
C LYS A 98 17.28 9.82 3.86
N ARG A 99 16.45 9.54 4.86
CA ARG A 99 15.59 8.34 4.89
C ARG A 99 14.11 8.72 4.82
N HIS A 100 13.31 7.92 4.12
CA HIS A 100 11.85 8.02 4.07
C HIS A 100 11.25 6.64 4.32
N CYS A 101 10.38 6.52 5.33
CA CYS A 101 9.84 5.23 5.76
C CYS A 101 8.29 5.32 5.86
N GLY A 102 7.61 4.29 5.34
CA GLY A 102 6.15 4.18 5.34
C GLY A 102 5.64 3.17 6.38
N PHE A 103 4.58 3.52 7.10
CA PHE A 103 3.99 2.73 8.20
C PHE A 103 2.47 2.63 8.03
N GLN A 104 1.84 1.61 8.62
CA GLN A 104 0.38 1.43 8.60
C GLN A 104 -0.17 1.49 10.02
N PHE A 105 -1.41 1.97 10.18
CA PHE A 105 -2.05 2.15 11.48
C PHE A 105 -2.85 0.93 11.96
N ARG A 106 -3.20 0.95 13.25
CA ARG A 106 -4.26 0.16 13.87
C ARG A 106 -5.23 1.10 14.60
N ASP A 107 -6.52 0.84 14.45
CA ASP A 107 -7.72 1.31 15.18
C ASP A 107 -7.73 2.67 15.90
N ASN A 108 -8.43 3.66 15.32
CA ASN A 108 -9.47 4.54 15.92
C ASN A 108 -9.75 5.79 15.06
N THR A 109 -10.83 6.51 15.38
CA THR A 109 -11.32 7.69 14.63
C THR A 109 -10.37 8.89 14.68
N SER A 110 -10.30 9.63 13.56
CA SER A 110 -9.52 10.86 13.37
C SER A 110 -8.10 10.79 13.95
N LEU A 111 -7.27 9.95 13.33
CA LEU A 111 -5.88 9.81 13.74
C LEU A 111 -5.09 11.09 13.45
N LEU A 112 -4.57 11.69 14.51
CA LEU A 112 -3.60 12.79 14.46
C LEU A 112 -2.21 12.23 14.72
N GLU A 113 -1.19 12.75 14.01
CA GLU A 113 0.18 12.28 14.18
C GLU A 113 0.76 12.60 15.56
N GLU A 114 0.17 13.52 16.32
CA GLU A 114 0.53 13.82 17.72
C GLU A 114 -0.12 12.90 18.74
N MET A 115 -1.01 11.99 18.33
CA MET A 115 -1.61 11.04 19.27
C MET A 115 -0.53 10.17 19.93
N PRO A 116 -0.66 9.90 21.25
CA PRO A 116 0.27 9.03 21.93
C PRO A 116 0.24 7.62 21.34
N ARG A 117 1.34 6.88 21.52
CA ARG A 117 1.40 5.45 21.17
C ARG A 117 0.33 4.70 21.96
N CYS A 118 -0.27 3.70 21.33
CA CYS A 118 -1.26 2.84 21.96
C CYS A 118 -0.54 1.86 22.89
N GLU A 119 -0.98 1.83 24.15
CA GLU A 119 -0.55 0.82 25.11
C GLU A 119 -1.41 -0.44 24.94
N GLY A 120 -0.78 -1.62 24.95
CA GLY A 120 -1.49 -2.88 24.79
C GLY A 120 -0.60 -4.09 25.00
N PRO A 121 -1.20 -5.27 25.22
CA PRO A 121 -0.43 -6.51 25.45
C PRO A 121 0.28 -7.01 24.19
N GLU A 122 -0.14 -6.56 23.00
CA GLU A 122 0.42 -6.99 21.71
C GLU A 122 1.47 -5.97 21.23
N SER A 123 2.64 -6.45 20.79
CA SER A 123 3.65 -5.58 20.16
C SER A 123 3.11 -4.98 18.86
N ILE A 124 3.17 -3.65 18.78
CA ILE A 124 2.97 -2.91 17.54
C ILE A 124 4.35 -2.64 16.96
N PHE A 125 4.79 -3.50 16.03
CA PHE A 125 6.12 -3.45 15.43
C PHE A 125 6.44 -2.12 14.73
N PHE A 126 5.43 -1.33 14.38
CA PHE A 126 5.60 0.02 13.85
C PHE A 126 6.24 0.97 14.88
N TYR A 127 5.97 0.79 16.18
CA TYR A 127 6.63 1.59 17.23
C TYR A 127 8.09 1.19 17.39
N GLU A 128 8.39 -0.11 17.33
CA GLU A 128 9.78 -0.61 17.35
C GLU A 128 10.59 -0.04 16.17
N GLN A 129 10.00 -0.05 14.96
CA GLN A 129 10.62 0.53 13.77
C GLN A 129 10.77 2.07 13.87
N GLU A 130 9.86 2.78 14.53
CA GLU A 130 10.04 4.20 14.83
C GLU A 130 11.19 4.43 15.82
N ASP A 131 11.32 3.58 16.85
CA ASP A 131 12.41 3.65 17.82
C ASP A 131 13.77 3.40 17.16
N ASP A 132 13.84 2.41 16.27
CA ASP A 132 15.02 2.14 15.45
C ASP A 132 15.42 3.37 14.60
N LEU A 133 14.45 4.09 14.02
CA LEU A 133 14.72 5.33 13.26
C LEU A 133 15.29 6.45 14.14
N VAL A 134 14.73 6.63 15.35
CA VAL A 134 15.20 7.63 16.31
C VAL A 134 16.63 7.31 16.76
N ALA A 135 16.93 6.04 17.03
CA ALA A 135 18.23 5.59 17.51
C ALA A 135 19.39 5.90 16.53
N ILE A 136 19.12 5.99 15.23
CA ILE A 136 20.16 6.22 14.20
C ILE A 136 20.55 7.71 14.10
N HIS A 137 19.84 8.63 14.77
CA HIS A 137 20.15 10.07 14.83
C HIS A 137 20.33 10.74 13.46
N ALA A 138 19.61 10.25 12.44
CA ALA A 138 19.72 10.77 11.08
C ALA A 138 18.37 11.33 10.58
N PRO A 139 18.37 12.28 9.62
CA PRO A 139 17.12 12.84 9.11
C PRO A 139 16.23 11.77 8.46
N TYR A 140 15.00 11.64 8.98
CA TYR A 140 13.99 10.73 8.45
C TYR A 140 12.63 11.43 8.25
N TYR A 141 11.82 10.84 7.38
CA TYR A 141 10.40 11.18 7.23
C TYR A 141 9.56 9.92 7.44
N LEU A 142 8.49 10.08 8.22
CA LEU A 142 7.50 9.07 8.46
C LEU A 142 6.25 9.37 7.62
N SER A 143 5.81 8.41 6.80
CA SER A 143 4.52 8.48 6.12
C SER A 143 3.61 7.40 6.68
N ARG A 144 2.39 7.74 7.08
CA ARG A 144 1.41 6.76 7.54
C ARG A 144 0.24 6.71 6.56
N ALA A 145 0.00 5.56 5.95
CA ALA A 145 -1.06 5.38 4.95
C ALA A 145 -2.28 4.69 5.58
N ASP A 146 -3.47 5.14 5.20
CA ASP A 146 -4.74 4.59 5.73
C ASP A 146 -4.95 3.13 5.32
N PHE A 147 -4.57 2.79 4.08
CA PHE A 147 -4.71 1.45 3.54
C PHE A 147 -3.41 1.03 2.85
N GLY A 148 -2.78 -0.04 3.36
CA GLY A 148 -1.54 -0.61 2.82
C GLY A 148 -1.73 -1.90 2.01
N ILE A 149 -2.98 -2.31 1.76
CA ILE A 149 -3.35 -3.64 1.24
C ILE A 149 -4.18 -3.47 -0.03
N ASN A 150 -3.97 -4.36 -1.02
CA ASN A 150 -4.67 -4.29 -2.31
C ASN A 150 -6.17 -4.61 -2.18
N GLU A 151 -6.99 -3.57 -2.12
CA GLU A 151 -8.44 -3.68 -2.10
C GLU A 151 -9.06 -3.87 -3.49
N ALA A 152 -8.50 -3.18 -4.47
CA ALA A 152 -9.13 -3.01 -5.77
C ALA A 152 -9.21 -4.31 -6.58
N ILE A 153 -8.16 -5.16 -6.56
CA ILE A 153 -8.18 -6.44 -7.29
C ILE A 153 -9.32 -7.37 -6.82
N PRO A 154 -9.44 -7.75 -5.54
CA PRO A 154 -10.48 -8.67 -5.10
C PRO A 154 -11.90 -8.12 -5.33
N ILE A 155 -12.10 -6.79 -5.21
CA ILE A 155 -13.38 -6.16 -5.53
C ILE A 155 -13.70 -6.26 -7.03
N ALA A 156 -12.76 -5.91 -7.91
CA ALA A 156 -12.96 -6.04 -9.35
C ALA A 156 -13.26 -7.48 -9.78
N GLN A 157 -12.49 -8.44 -9.24
CA GLN A 157 -12.72 -9.86 -9.48
C GLN A 157 -14.10 -10.32 -9.00
N TYR A 158 -14.54 -9.85 -7.83
CA TYR A 158 -15.88 -10.14 -7.32
C TYR A 158 -16.97 -9.70 -8.29
N PHE A 159 -16.92 -8.44 -8.75
CA PHE A 159 -17.90 -7.91 -9.70
C PHE A 159 -17.90 -8.66 -11.03
N LEU A 160 -16.71 -8.98 -11.57
CA LEU A 160 -16.58 -9.73 -12.82
C LEU A 160 -17.13 -11.17 -12.68
N ILE A 161 -16.85 -11.84 -11.57
CA ILE A 161 -17.35 -13.18 -11.27
C ILE A 161 -18.87 -13.17 -11.13
N CYS A 162 -19.44 -12.22 -10.38
CA CYS A 162 -20.89 -12.07 -10.25
C CYS A 162 -21.55 -11.85 -11.61
N ARG A 163 -20.99 -10.98 -12.45
CA ARG A 163 -21.46 -10.75 -13.82
C ARG A 163 -21.45 -12.04 -14.65
N GLU A 164 -20.35 -12.79 -14.61
CA GLU A 164 -20.17 -14.02 -15.40
C GLU A 164 -21.21 -15.10 -15.07
N ILE A 165 -21.60 -15.22 -13.80
CA ILE A 165 -22.57 -16.22 -13.34
C ILE A 165 -24.01 -15.68 -13.27
N GLY A 166 -24.25 -14.44 -13.69
CA GLY A 166 -25.57 -13.81 -13.66
C GLY A 166 -26.09 -13.50 -12.25
N GLU A 167 -25.21 -13.39 -11.26
CA GLU A 167 -25.57 -13.03 -9.88
C GLU A 167 -25.43 -11.53 -9.66
N ILE A 168 -26.36 -10.94 -8.91
CA ILE A 168 -26.24 -9.56 -8.44
C ILE A 168 -25.17 -9.51 -7.33
N PRO A 169 -24.12 -8.68 -7.46
CA PRO A 169 -23.14 -8.48 -6.41
C PRO A 169 -23.83 -8.04 -5.10
N LYS A 170 -23.54 -8.75 -4.01
CA LYS A 170 -24.04 -8.44 -2.67
C LYS A 170 -22.96 -7.69 -1.90
N TRP A 171 -23.20 -6.41 -1.64
CA TRP A 171 -22.29 -5.61 -0.84
C TRP A 171 -22.40 -5.97 0.66
N PRO A 172 -21.29 -5.99 1.42
CA PRO A 172 -21.26 -6.54 2.77
C PRO A 172 -21.81 -5.67 3.89
N GLY A 173 -22.34 -4.48 3.60
CA GLY A 173 -22.98 -3.66 4.62
C GLY A 173 -23.89 -2.56 4.04
N PRO A 174 -24.76 -1.94 4.85
CA PRO A 174 -25.47 -0.74 4.43
C PRO A 174 -24.51 0.47 4.31
N TRP A 175 -24.88 1.47 3.48
CA TRP A 175 -24.18 2.77 3.29
C TRP A 175 -23.79 3.48 4.59
N GLN A 176 -24.46 3.17 5.70
CA GLN A 176 -24.31 3.83 6.99
C GLN A 176 -23.52 3.03 8.04
N ALA A 177 -23.04 1.82 7.72
CA ALA A 177 -22.20 0.97 8.59
C ALA A 177 -22.46 1.08 10.12
N THR A 178 -23.72 1.07 10.53
CA THR A 178 -24.14 0.73 11.88
C THR A 178 -25.14 -0.42 11.79
N ILE A 179 -24.82 -1.48 12.54
CA ILE A 179 -25.72 -2.57 12.96
C ILE A 179 -25.91 -3.74 11.97
N ALA A 180 -25.25 -4.84 12.35
CA ALA A 180 -25.67 -6.23 12.22
C ALA A 180 -25.91 -6.79 10.81
N LEU A 181 -24.87 -7.40 10.26
CA LEU A 181 -25.03 -8.59 9.41
C LEU A 181 -24.14 -9.69 9.98
N ARG A 182 -24.73 -10.51 10.86
CA ARG A 182 -24.24 -11.88 11.05
C ARG A 182 -24.31 -12.57 9.69
N GLY A 183 -23.14 -12.79 9.10
CA GLY A 183 -22.98 -13.54 7.86
C GLY A 183 -23.30 -12.74 6.61
N CYS A 184 -22.52 -11.71 6.30
CA CYS A 184 -22.33 -11.39 4.88
C CYS A 184 -21.37 -12.41 4.28
N PRO A 185 -21.80 -13.29 3.37
CA PRO A 185 -20.89 -13.97 2.50
C PRO A 185 -20.71 -13.02 1.30
N MET A 186 -19.63 -12.23 1.28
CA MET A 186 -18.94 -12.15 -0.01
C MET A 186 -18.77 -13.61 -0.40
N LEU A 187 -19.51 -14.03 -1.44
CA LEU A 187 -19.67 -15.41 -1.92
C LEU A 187 -18.51 -16.29 -1.44
N PRO A 188 -18.73 -17.48 -0.85
CA PRO A 188 -17.61 -18.33 -0.48
C PRO A 188 -16.68 -18.41 -1.69
N ALA A 189 -15.49 -17.80 -1.59
CA ALA A 189 -14.54 -17.70 -2.70
C ALA A 189 -14.10 -19.11 -3.17
N GLN A 190 -14.40 -20.10 -2.34
CA GLN A 190 -14.40 -21.52 -2.62
C GLN A 190 -15.29 -21.85 -3.83
N GLY A 191 -14.65 -22.38 -4.88
CA GLY A 191 -15.32 -22.73 -6.14
C GLY A 191 -15.43 -21.58 -7.15
N LYS A 192 -14.94 -20.37 -6.85
CA LYS A 192 -14.94 -19.24 -7.80
C LYS A 192 -13.69 -19.17 -8.67
N ARG A 193 -12.62 -19.89 -8.33
CA ARG A 193 -11.41 -20.00 -9.16
C ARG A 193 -11.71 -20.51 -10.58
N PRO A 194 -12.49 -21.60 -10.79
CA PRO A 194 -12.82 -22.05 -12.14
C PRO A 194 -13.60 -21.01 -12.96
N VAL A 195 -14.45 -20.21 -12.31
CA VAL A 195 -15.17 -19.10 -12.95
C VAL A 195 -14.20 -17.99 -13.37
N TRP A 196 -13.25 -17.64 -12.51
CA TRP A 196 -12.19 -16.68 -12.88
C TRP A 196 -11.36 -17.19 -14.07
N GLU A 197 -10.98 -18.47 -14.05
CA GLU A 197 -10.25 -19.09 -15.14
C GLU A 197 -11.06 -19.08 -16.45
N SER A 198 -12.40 -19.27 -16.40
CA SER A 198 -13.24 -19.14 -17.60
C SER A 198 -13.34 -17.71 -18.11
N ILE A 199 -13.38 -16.71 -17.21
CA ILE A 199 -13.33 -15.29 -17.60
C ILE A 199 -11.99 -14.99 -18.30
N VAL A 200 -10.87 -15.42 -17.72
CA VAL A 200 -9.54 -15.20 -18.30
C VAL A 200 -9.34 -15.98 -19.61
N ALA A 201 -10.00 -17.11 -19.79
CA ALA A 201 -10.00 -17.82 -21.07
C ALA A 201 -10.78 -17.08 -22.16
N LYS A 202 -11.85 -16.36 -21.78
CA LYS A 202 -12.68 -15.54 -22.69
C LYS A 202 -12.05 -14.18 -22.99
N TYR A 203 -11.38 -13.59 -22.01
CA TYR A 203 -10.83 -12.24 -22.05
C TYR A 203 -9.38 -12.23 -21.56
N VAL A 204 -8.48 -11.51 -22.24
CA VAL A 204 -7.06 -11.42 -21.85
C VAL A 204 -6.94 -10.97 -20.39
N GLY A 205 -6.34 -11.80 -19.54
CA GLY A 205 -6.17 -11.54 -18.11
C GLY A 205 -5.21 -12.52 -17.43
N GLY A 206 -5.02 -12.37 -16.12
CA GLY A 206 -4.10 -13.20 -15.34
C GLY A 206 -4.81 -14.23 -14.48
N THR A 207 -4.67 -15.52 -14.77
CA THR A 207 -5.19 -16.60 -13.91
C THR A 207 -4.58 -16.56 -12.51
N GLU A 208 -3.30 -16.19 -12.42
CA GLU A 208 -2.56 -16.02 -11.16
C GLU A 208 -3.02 -14.83 -10.31
N ALA A 209 -3.84 -13.94 -10.85
CA ALA A 209 -4.39 -12.82 -10.09
C ALA A 209 -5.40 -13.29 -9.04
N PHE A 210 -6.00 -14.46 -9.20
CA PHE A 210 -6.97 -14.99 -8.23
C PHE A 210 -6.25 -15.54 -6.99
N ARG A 211 -6.52 -14.93 -5.84
CA ARG A 211 -5.97 -15.33 -4.53
C ARG A 211 -7.10 -15.43 -3.52
N ILE A 212 -7.40 -16.64 -3.07
CA ILE A 212 -8.47 -16.86 -2.08
C ILE A 212 -8.24 -16.08 -0.78
N ASP A 213 -6.98 -15.98 -0.36
CA ASP A 213 -6.59 -15.23 0.84
C ASP A 213 -6.88 -13.72 0.71
N SER A 214 -6.87 -13.17 -0.52
CA SER A 214 -7.24 -11.77 -0.77
C SER A 214 -8.72 -11.52 -0.51
N PHE A 215 -9.60 -12.48 -0.85
CA PHE A 215 -11.03 -12.39 -0.52
C PHE A 215 -11.29 -12.55 0.99
N ALA A 216 -10.53 -13.41 1.67
CA ALA A 216 -10.64 -13.56 3.12
C ALA A 216 -10.19 -12.28 3.86
N LEU A 217 -9.09 -11.68 3.42
CA LEU A 217 -8.60 -10.40 3.91
C LEU A 217 -9.59 -9.28 3.61
N MET A 218 -10.20 -9.31 2.42
CA MET A 218 -11.24 -8.36 2.05
C MET A 218 -12.44 -8.46 2.99
N ASN A 219 -12.93 -9.67 3.22
CA ASN A 219 -14.02 -9.95 4.16
C ASN A 219 -13.71 -9.47 5.57
N TRP A 220 -12.46 -9.59 6.04
CA TRP A 220 -12.04 -9.10 7.36
C TRP A 220 -12.16 -7.57 7.49
N TYR A 221 -11.79 -6.77 6.48
CA TYR A 221 -11.85 -5.31 6.58
C TYR A 221 -13.23 -4.73 6.23
N ILE A 222 -13.97 -5.32 5.29
CA ILE A 222 -15.32 -4.83 4.89
C ILE A 222 -16.44 -5.30 5.81
N THR A 223 -16.25 -6.39 6.56
CA THR A 223 -17.32 -6.95 7.41
C THR A 223 -17.23 -6.28 8.78
N PRO A 224 -18.21 -5.44 9.15
CA PRO A 224 -18.19 -4.73 10.41
C PRO A 224 -18.57 -5.68 11.54
N SER A 225 -17.60 -6.42 12.08
CA SER A 225 -17.83 -7.17 13.33
C SER A 225 -17.35 -6.41 14.57
N VAL A 226 -16.38 -5.49 14.43
CA VAL A 226 -15.83 -4.72 15.57
C VAL A 226 -15.77 -3.21 15.32
N GLN A 227 -15.34 -2.78 14.13
CA GLN A 227 -15.21 -1.36 13.79
C GLN A 227 -16.55 -0.79 13.29
N LYS A 228 -17.22 0.01 14.14
CA LYS A 228 -18.55 0.59 13.88
C LYS A 228 -18.49 2.05 13.39
N VAL A 229 -17.29 2.55 13.14
CA VAL A 229 -17.05 3.97 12.81
C VAL A 229 -16.11 4.07 11.61
N PRO A 230 -16.31 5.04 10.71
CA PRO A 230 -15.38 5.28 9.61
C PRO A 230 -13.96 5.53 10.14
N PHE A 231 -13.01 4.81 9.58
CA PHE A 231 -11.59 5.05 9.82
C PHE A 231 -11.08 6.06 8.80
N ILE A 232 -10.75 7.26 9.25
CA ILE A 232 -10.28 8.37 8.40
C ILE A 232 -9.14 9.07 9.14
N SER A 233 -7.97 9.20 8.50
CA SER A 233 -6.89 10.06 9.00
C SER A 233 -7.08 11.50 8.55
N THR A 234 -6.44 12.44 9.23
CA THR A 234 -6.41 13.84 8.81
C THR A 234 -5.15 14.18 8.02
N VAL A 235 -5.28 15.02 7.01
CA VAL A 235 -4.14 15.60 6.28
C VAL A 235 -3.73 16.97 6.81
N ALA A 236 -4.31 17.42 7.94
CA ALA A 236 -4.12 18.77 8.46
C ALA A 236 -2.65 19.11 8.73
N LYS A 237 -1.88 18.17 9.29
CA LYS A 237 -0.43 18.37 9.53
C LYS A 237 0.31 18.50 8.21
N ALA A 238 0.08 17.62 7.24
CA ALA A 238 0.68 17.71 5.92
C ALA A 238 0.43 19.10 5.27
N ARG A 239 -0.80 19.62 5.39
CA ARG A 239 -1.16 20.96 4.90
C ARG A 239 -0.41 22.09 5.63
N LYS A 240 -0.21 21.99 6.95
CA LYS A 240 0.64 22.92 7.72
C LYS A 240 2.10 22.92 7.22
N PHE A 241 2.59 21.78 6.75
CA PHE A 241 3.90 21.62 6.11
C PHE A 241 3.89 21.91 4.59
N SER A 242 2.86 22.61 4.09
CA SER A 242 2.71 23.02 2.68
C SER A 242 2.57 21.87 1.67
N TRP A 243 2.31 20.64 2.12
CA TRP A 243 1.88 19.58 1.22
C TRP A 243 0.43 19.83 0.84
N ASN A 244 0.18 20.30 -0.39
CA ASN A 244 -1.17 20.67 -0.88
C ASN A 244 -1.72 19.72 -1.95
N HIS A 245 -1.00 18.63 -2.26
CA HIS A 245 -1.46 17.62 -3.22
C HIS A 245 -2.77 16.97 -2.76
N ILE A 246 -3.69 16.81 -3.69
CA ILE A 246 -4.99 16.15 -3.54
C ILE A 246 -5.20 15.34 -4.80
N ASP A 247 -5.52 14.06 -4.63
CA ASP A 247 -6.05 13.24 -5.70
C ASP A 247 -7.56 13.08 -5.49
N GLU A 248 -8.32 13.11 -6.57
CA GLU A 248 -9.75 12.82 -6.53
C GLU A 248 -9.92 11.30 -6.43
N SER A 249 -10.70 10.85 -5.44
CA SER A 249 -10.77 9.44 -5.06
C SER A 249 -11.44 8.58 -6.13
N TYR A 250 -12.48 9.08 -6.81
CA TYR A 250 -13.16 8.36 -7.89
C TYR A 250 -12.23 8.15 -9.09
N GLU A 251 -11.57 9.19 -9.57
CA GLU A 251 -10.58 9.10 -10.65
C GLU A 251 -9.40 8.20 -10.26
N SER A 252 -8.93 8.30 -9.01
CA SER A 252 -7.89 7.41 -8.50
C SER A 252 -8.34 5.94 -8.56
N TRP A 253 -9.60 5.67 -8.18
CA TRP A 253 -10.19 4.34 -8.24
C TRP A 253 -10.28 3.80 -9.67
N ILE A 254 -10.77 4.62 -10.61
CA ILE A 254 -10.84 4.26 -12.03
C ILE A 254 -9.44 4.01 -12.61
N ASN A 255 -8.47 4.86 -12.28
CA ASN A 255 -7.09 4.71 -12.74
C ASN A 255 -6.42 3.45 -12.21
N ILE A 256 -6.76 3.00 -10.99
CA ILE A 256 -6.29 1.73 -10.45
C ILE A 256 -6.79 0.55 -11.30
N PHE A 257 -8.08 0.50 -11.65
CA PHE A 257 -8.60 -0.57 -12.51
C PHE A 257 -7.94 -0.57 -13.89
N ARG A 258 -7.82 0.59 -14.53
CA ARG A 258 -7.10 0.72 -15.80
C ARG A 258 -5.65 0.24 -15.71
N SER A 259 -4.97 0.51 -14.59
CA SER A 259 -3.60 0.02 -14.40
C SER A 259 -3.53 -1.50 -14.37
N TYR A 260 -4.53 -2.18 -13.81
CA TYR A 260 -4.60 -3.65 -13.82
C TYR A 260 -4.99 -4.22 -15.18
N GLU A 261 -5.86 -3.55 -15.93
CA GLU A 261 -6.17 -3.92 -17.32
C GLU A 261 -4.92 -3.81 -18.20
N ASN A 262 -4.21 -2.68 -18.12
CA ASN A 262 -2.96 -2.45 -18.86
C ASN A 262 -1.86 -3.44 -18.48
N ALA A 263 -1.85 -3.91 -17.22
CA ALA A 263 -0.92 -4.94 -16.75
C ALA A 263 -1.34 -6.38 -17.12
N GLY A 264 -2.49 -6.56 -17.78
CA GLY A 264 -3.05 -7.89 -18.10
C GLY A 264 -3.49 -8.68 -16.87
N ILE A 265 -3.74 -8.00 -15.75
CA ILE A 265 -4.22 -8.59 -14.50
C ILE A 265 -5.75 -8.75 -14.56
N LEU A 266 -6.44 -7.69 -14.98
CA LEU A 266 -7.88 -7.69 -15.23
C LEU A 266 -8.17 -7.79 -16.74
N PRO A 267 -9.30 -8.40 -17.12
CA PRO A 267 -9.86 -8.29 -18.46
C PRO A 267 -9.98 -6.83 -18.92
N VAL A 268 -9.49 -6.51 -20.12
CA VAL A 268 -9.67 -5.18 -20.72
C VAL A 268 -11.14 -4.98 -21.10
N GLN A 269 -11.74 -3.88 -20.65
CA GLN A 269 -13.06 -3.46 -21.13
C GLN A 269 -13.00 -3.14 -22.63
N GLU A 270 -13.79 -3.83 -23.46
CA GLU A 270 -14.10 -3.31 -24.80
C GLU A 270 -14.88 -1.99 -24.63
N HIS A 271 -14.51 -0.96 -25.39
CA HIS A 271 -15.02 0.42 -25.30
C HIS A 271 -16.55 0.60 -25.46
N SER A 272 -17.33 -0.47 -25.52
CA SER A 272 -18.75 -0.49 -25.88
C SER A 272 -19.72 -0.78 -24.73
N LEU A 273 -19.28 -1.00 -23.49
CA LEU A 273 -20.19 -1.32 -22.38
C LEU A 273 -19.97 -0.42 -21.14
N PRO A 274 -20.95 0.44 -20.77
CA PRO A 274 -20.90 1.19 -19.52
C PRO A 274 -21.10 0.26 -18.31
N PHE A 275 -20.52 0.66 -17.17
CA PHE A 275 -20.75 0.08 -15.85
C PHE A 275 -22.18 0.32 -15.36
#